data_AF-A0A2N2ZTB8-F1
#
_entry.id   AF-A0A2N2ZTB8-F1
#
_cell.length_a   1.000
_cell.length_b   1.000
_cell.length_c   1.000
_cell.angle_alpha   90.00
_cell.angle_beta   90.00
_cell.angle_gamma   90.00
#
_symmetry.space_group_name_H-M   'P 1'
#
loop_
_entity.id
_entity.type
_entity.pdbx_description
1 polymer ?
#
loop_
_entity_poly.entity_id
_entity_poly.type
_entity_poly.pdbx_seq_one_letter_code
_entity_poly.pdbx_strand_id
1 'polypeptide(L)'
;MLKKIGLALFAIFVIIQFFRIDKTNPEVIAENDFLYAVGASDDVAQIIKTSCYDCHSNTSKYPWYSNVAPVSWWLKDHINEAREELNFSDWETYNITKKANILEEAIEEVEEGEMPLSSYTLTHGDAKLNPEQIKLLIHFFETLKSEYEQEAQNYLNEESTEIQEEDESIGELTLNNGKKWVANAETIEGIKKMTAILAEPVEEERVVLYVARGQQLMEEFKLLVSKCNMTGEAHEQLHHYILPLKEKIELLMNCEDTTSCDLISLDILRFLNKFNNYFEGERNS
;
A
#
# COMPACT_ATOMS: atom_id res chain seq x y z
N MET A 1 1.91 54.56 -20.14
CA MET A 1 2.50 53.20 -20.05
C MET A 1 1.51 52.18 -19.50
N LEU A 2 0.75 52.47 -18.43
CA LEU A 2 -0.28 51.57 -17.88
C LEU A 2 -1.31 51.06 -18.90
N LYS A 3 -1.80 51.90 -19.82
CA LYS A 3 -2.73 51.47 -20.89
C LYS A 3 -2.16 50.39 -21.81
N LYS A 4 -0.85 50.43 -22.10
CA LYS A 4 -0.18 49.44 -22.95
C LYS A 4 0.06 48.13 -22.20
N ILE A 5 0.39 48.22 -20.91
CA ILE A 5 0.56 47.05 -20.02
C ILE A 5 -0.78 46.33 -19.82
N GLY A 6 -1.85 47.06 -19.53
CA GLY A 6 -3.18 46.47 -19.39
C GLY A 6 -3.67 45.79 -20.67
N LEU A 7 -3.42 46.39 -21.84
CA LEU A 7 -3.75 45.78 -23.13
C LEU A 7 -2.94 44.49 -23.37
N ALA A 8 -1.65 44.48 -23.02
CA ALA A 8 -0.82 43.29 -23.13
C ALA A 8 -1.29 42.17 -22.19
N LEU A 9 -1.61 42.48 -20.93
CA LEU A 9 -2.15 41.50 -19.97
C LEU A 9 -3.50 40.95 -20.42
N PHE A 10 -4.38 41.80 -20.96
CA PHE A 10 -5.67 41.36 -21.50
C PHE A 10 -5.47 40.44 -22.72
N ALA A 11 -4.56 40.79 -23.64
CA ALA A 11 -4.26 39.94 -24.78
C ALA A 11 -3.71 38.57 -24.33
N ILE A 12 -2.79 38.55 -23.35
CA ILE A 12 -2.28 37.31 -22.75
C ILE A 12 -3.43 36.52 -22.13
N PHE A 13 -4.28 37.17 -21.32
CA PHE A 13 -5.44 36.53 -20.69
C PHE A 13 -6.36 35.87 -21.72
N VAL A 14 -6.64 36.54 -22.85
CA VAL A 14 -7.45 35.98 -23.94
C VAL A 14 -6.75 34.80 -24.61
N ILE A 15 -5.44 34.89 -24.85
CA ILE A 15 -4.64 33.82 -25.46
C ILE A 15 -4.65 32.57 -24.57
N ILE A 16 -4.48 32.71 -23.26
CA ILE A 16 -4.43 31.53 -22.37
C ILE A 16 -5.79 30.79 -22.29
N GLN A 17 -6.92 31.45 -22.59
CA GLN A 17 -8.23 30.77 -22.59
C GLN A 17 -8.38 29.68 -23.67
N PHE A 18 -7.49 29.66 -24.68
CA PHE A 18 -7.51 28.63 -25.73
C PHE A 18 -6.90 27.29 -25.27
N PHE A 19 -6.14 27.28 -24.16
CA PHE A 19 -5.58 26.07 -23.58
C PHE A 19 -6.52 25.56 -22.49
N ARG A 20 -7.46 24.70 -22.87
CA ARG A 20 -8.47 24.15 -21.95
C ARG A 20 -8.03 22.81 -21.39
N ILE A 21 -8.51 22.48 -20.20
CA ILE A 21 -8.32 21.17 -19.58
C ILE A 21 -9.18 20.09 -20.23
N ASP A 22 -8.72 18.84 -20.13
CA ASP A 22 -9.57 17.68 -20.39
C ASP A 22 -10.47 17.40 -19.18
N LYS A 23 -11.78 17.31 -19.47
CA LYS A 23 -12.86 17.08 -18.50
C LYS A 23 -13.54 15.73 -18.73
N THR A 24 -12.96 14.89 -19.57
CA THR A 24 -13.43 13.52 -19.78
C THR A 24 -13.22 12.74 -18.49
N ASN A 25 -14.31 12.20 -17.96
CA ASN A 25 -14.25 11.33 -16.80
C ASN A 25 -13.78 9.93 -17.23
N PRO A 26 -12.92 9.27 -16.44
CA PRO A 26 -12.57 7.87 -16.68
C PRO A 26 -13.79 6.96 -16.58
N GLU A 27 -13.63 5.71 -17.01
CA GLU A 27 -14.66 4.69 -16.86
C GLU A 27 -14.93 4.40 -15.37
N VAL A 28 -16.20 4.09 -15.05
CA VAL A 28 -16.64 3.71 -13.71
C VAL A 28 -17.09 2.26 -13.76
N ILE A 29 -16.45 1.42 -12.94
CA ILE A 29 -16.86 0.03 -12.70
C ILE A 29 -17.67 0.04 -11.42
N ALA A 30 -18.96 -0.28 -11.50
CA ALA A 30 -19.87 -0.13 -10.37
C ALA A 30 -19.45 -0.98 -9.16
N GLU A 31 -18.89 -2.16 -9.41
CA GLU A 31 -18.41 -3.08 -8.39
C GLU A 31 -17.19 -2.53 -7.63
N ASN A 32 -16.42 -1.63 -8.23
CA ASN A 32 -15.27 -1.00 -7.60
C ASN A 32 -15.63 0.27 -6.82
N ASP A 33 -16.85 0.78 -6.98
CA ASP A 33 -17.25 2.04 -6.35
C ASP A 33 -17.46 1.86 -4.84
N PHE A 34 -16.93 2.79 -4.06
CA PHE A 34 -16.97 2.78 -2.60
C PHE A 34 -18.38 2.57 -2.05
N LEU A 35 -19.37 3.34 -2.52
CA LEU A 35 -20.72 3.28 -1.94
C LEU A 35 -21.41 1.97 -2.26
N TYR A 36 -21.08 1.35 -3.39
CA TYR A 36 -21.54 0.01 -3.74
C TYR A 36 -20.87 -1.05 -2.86
N ALA A 37 -19.54 -0.98 -2.73
CA ALA A 37 -18.74 -1.94 -1.98
C ALA A 37 -19.11 -1.99 -0.49
N VAL A 38 -19.29 -0.83 0.15
CA VAL A 38 -19.53 -0.76 1.60
C VAL A 38 -21.01 -0.78 1.99
N GLY A 39 -21.93 -0.78 1.02
CA GLY A 39 -23.36 -0.80 1.28
C GLY A 39 -23.84 0.38 2.14
N ALA A 40 -23.35 1.59 1.86
CA ALA A 40 -23.65 2.79 2.65
C ALA A 40 -25.16 3.10 2.70
N SER A 41 -25.62 3.67 3.81
CA SER A 41 -27.00 4.18 3.92
C SER A 41 -27.24 5.35 2.97
N ASP A 42 -28.51 5.58 2.59
CA ASP A 42 -28.88 6.67 1.67
C ASP A 42 -28.38 8.04 2.14
N ASP A 43 -28.42 8.31 3.45
CA ASP A 43 -27.97 9.58 4.03
C ASP A 43 -26.46 9.77 3.86
N VAL A 44 -25.66 8.73 4.15
CA VAL A 44 -24.19 8.75 3.98
C VAL A 44 -23.83 8.86 2.50
N ALA A 45 -24.48 8.06 1.66
CA ALA A 45 -24.26 8.07 0.22
C ALA A 45 -24.55 9.46 -0.38
N GLN A 46 -25.60 10.14 0.06
CA GLN A 46 -25.94 11.47 -0.41
C GLN A 46 -24.89 12.50 0.01
N ILE A 47 -24.38 12.44 1.25
CA ILE A 47 -23.33 13.33 1.73
C ILE A 47 -22.07 13.14 0.88
N ILE A 48 -21.58 11.91 0.76
CA ILE A 48 -20.33 11.60 0.04
C ILE A 48 -20.42 12.00 -1.44
N LYS A 49 -21.55 11.75 -2.10
CA LYS A 49 -21.78 12.17 -3.49
C LYS A 49 -21.78 13.68 -3.68
N THR A 50 -22.20 14.43 -2.66
CA THR A 50 -22.33 15.90 -2.76
C THR A 50 -21.04 16.60 -2.34
N SER A 51 -20.37 16.07 -1.32
CA SER A 51 -19.24 16.73 -0.67
C SER A 51 -17.87 16.24 -1.16
N CYS A 52 -17.78 15.02 -1.70
CA CYS A 52 -16.48 14.37 -1.94
C CYS A 52 -16.28 13.93 -3.40
N TYR A 53 -17.33 13.39 -4.05
CA TYR A 53 -17.22 12.75 -5.37
C TYR A 53 -16.75 13.65 -6.50
N ASP A 54 -17.01 14.95 -6.42
CA ASP A 54 -16.59 15.85 -7.50
C ASP A 54 -15.08 15.95 -7.65
N CYS A 55 -14.31 15.67 -6.59
CA CYS A 55 -12.85 15.58 -6.64
C CYS A 55 -12.38 14.12 -6.59
N HIS A 56 -12.88 13.33 -5.64
CA HIS A 56 -12.38 11.99 -5.32
C HIS A 56 -13.09 10.86 -6.07
N SER A 57 -13.67 11.09 -7.26
CA SER A 57 -14.29 10.00 -8.04
C SER A 57 -14.09 10.18 -9.53
N ASN A 58 -14.33 9.11 -10.31
CA ASN A 58 -14.41 9.16 -11.77
C ASN A 58 -15.75 9.78 -12.26
N THR A 59 -16.55 10.40 -11.40
CA THR A 59 -17.84 11.02 -11.77
C THR A 59 -17.89 12.54 -11.62
N SER A 60 -16.72 13.20 -11.58
CA SER A 60 -16.58 14.64 -11.35
C SER A 60 -17.53 15.51 -12.19
N LYS A 61 -18.25 16.41 -11.53
CA LYS A 61 -19.04 17.47 -12.18
C LYS A 61 -18.24 18.76 -12.19
N TYR A 62 -17.64 19.05 -13.33
CA TYR A 62 -16.84 20.25 -13.48
C TYR A 62 -17.67 21.55 -13.41
N PRO A 63 -17.35 22.49 -12.50
CA PRO A 63 -18.05 23.76 -12.37
C PRO A 63 -17.75 24.71 -13.53
N TRP A 64 -18.50 25.80 -13.65
CA TRP A 64 -18.37 26.74 -14.78
C TRP A 64 -16.95 27.34 -14.93
N TYR A 65 -16.25 27.57 -13.81
CA TYR A 65 -14.90 28.13 -13.79
C TYR A 65 -13.82 27.15 -14.30
N SER A 66 -14.16 25.87 -14.47
CA SER A 66 -13.32 24.88 -15.18
C SER A 66 -13.06 25.24 -16.65
N ASN A 67 -13.73 26.27 -17.18
CA ASN A 67 -13.52 26.77 -18.54
C ASN A 67 -12.64 28.04 -18.59
N VAL A 68 -12.16 28.54 -17.44
CA VAL A 68 -11.43 29.81 -17.34
C VAL A 68 -10.00 29.57 -16.91
N ALA A 69 -9.04 29.83 -17.80
CA ALA A 69 -7.62 29.73 -17.48
C ALA A 69 -7.15 30.96 -16.68
N PRO A 70 -6.20 30.81 -15.75
CA PRO A 70 -5.50 29.57 -15.38
C PRO A 70 -6.23 28.73 -14.30
N VAL A 71 -7.37 29.21 -13.78
CA VAL A 71 -8.14 28.55 -12.70
C VAL A 71 -8.52 27.11 -13.07
N SER A 72 -8.85 26.87 -14.34
CA SER A 72 -9.14 25.54 -14.85
C SER A 72 -7.96 24.57 -14.70
N TRP A 73 -6.72 25.02 -14.93
CA TRP A 73 -5.53 24.17 -14.81
C TRP A 73 -5.28 23.80 -13.35
N TRP A 74 -5.35 24.80 -12.47
CA TRP A 74 -5.26 24.60 -11.02
C TRP A 74 -6.31 23.61 -10.52
N LEU A 75 -7.58 23.78 -10.94
CA LEU A 75 -8.65 22.84 -10.58
C LEU A 75 -8.34 21.41 -11.05
N LYS A 76 -7.87 21.25 -12.29
CA LYS A 76 -7.59 19.92 -12.85
C LYS A 76 -6.44 19.24 -12.13
N ASP A 77 -5.40 20.00 -11.79
CA ASP A 77 -4.24 19.53 -11.02
C ASP A 77 -4.69 19.00 -9.65
N HIS A 78 -5.46 19.80 -8.91
CA HIS A 78 -6.04 19.39 -7.62
C HIS A 78 -6.95 18.17 -7.70
N ILE A 79 -7.78 18.04 -8.75
CA ILE A 79 -8.61 16.84 -8.92
C ILE A 79 -7.76 15.61 -9.22
N ASN A 80 -6.68 15.75 -9.99
CA ASN A 80 -5.78 14.63 -10.26
C ASN A 80 -5.08 14.17 -8.98
N GLU A 81 -4.50 15.10 -8.23
CA GLU A 81 -3.85 14.83 -6.94
C GLU A 81 -4.82 14.20 -5.93
N ALA A 82 -6.04 14.77 -5.80
CA ALA A 82 -7.07 14.21 -4.93
C ALA A 82 -7.41 12.74 -5.24
N ARG A 83 -7.45 12.37 -6.53
CA ARG A 83 -7.73 10.99 -6.97
C ARG A 83 -6.53 10.05 -6.79
N GLU A 84 -5.30 10.57 -6.79
CA GLU A 84 -4.11 9.76 -6.51
C GLU A 84 -4.08 9.32 -5.04
N GLU A 85 -4.53 10.18 -4.12
CA GLU A 85 -4.65 9.83 -2.70
C GLU A 85 -5.91 9.00 -2.39
N LEU A 86 -7.05 9.40 -2.95
CA LEU A 86 -8.34 8.73 -2.76
C LEU A 86 -9.24 8.86 -4.00
N ASN A 87 -9.54 7.72 -4.64
CA ASN A 87 -10.55 7.61 -5.67
C ASN A 87 -11.66 6.62 -5.27
N PHE A 88 -12.82 7.14 -4.91
CA PHE A 88 -14.00 6.35 -4.55
C PHE A 88 -14.47 5.42 -5.68
N SER A 89 -14.18 5.71 -6.94
CA SER A 89 -14.55 4.81 -8.05
C SER A 89 -13.64 3.59 -8.18
N ASP A 90 -12.50 3.58 -7.50
CA ASP A 90 -11.49 2.52 -7.55
C ASP A 90 -11.33 1.82 -6.19
N TRP A 91 -12.31 1.95 -5.29
CA TRP A 91 -12.23 1.49 -3.89
C TRP A 91 -11.82 0.02 -3.76
N GLU A 92 -12.45 -0.88 -4.51
CA GLU A 92 -12.12 -2.32 -4.45
C GLU A 92 -10.77 -2.68 -5.07
N THR A 93 -10.07 -1.73 -5.69
CA THR A 93 -8.71 -1.95 -6.19
C THR A 93 -7.65 -1.72 -5.11
N TYR A 94 -8.00 -1.03 -4.02
CA TYR A 94 -7.09 -0.84 -2.89
C TYR A 94 -6.99 -2.10 -2.05
N ASN A 95 -5.78 -2.39 -1.56
CA ASN A 95 -5.60 -3.43 -0.55
C ASN A 95 -6.20 -2.99 0.79
N ILE A 96 -6.36 -3.94 1.71
CA ILE A 96 -7.08 -3.72 2.96
C ILE A 96 -6.43 -2.69 3.89
N THR A 97 -5.09 -2.69 3.96
CA THR A 97 -4.31 -1.73 4.76
C THR A 97 -4.47 -0.32 4.21
N LYS A 98 -4.39 -0.15 2.89
CA LYS A 98 -4.60 1.14 2.23
C LYS A 98 -6.03 1.65 2.41
N LYS A 99 -7.05 0.76 2.37
CA LYS A 99 -8.44 1.13 2.70
C LYS A 99 -8.54 1.72 4.12
N ALA A 100 -7.90 1.09 5.12
CA ALA A 100 -7.89 1.58 6.50
C ALA A 100 -7.15 2.93 6.63
N ASN A 101 -5.98 3.09 6.00
CA ASN A 101 -5.21 4.33 6.03
C ASN A 101 -5.96 5.49 5.36
N ILE A 102 -6.59 5.26 4.21
CA ILE A 102 -7.42 6.28 3.54
C ILE A 102 -8.57 6.73 4.45
N LEU A 103 -9.22 5.79 5.17
CA LEU A 103 -10.29 6.14 6.09
C LEU A 103 -9.79 6.94 7.29
N GLU A 104 -8.60 6.64 7.80
CA GLU A 104 -7.93 7.42 8.85
C GLU A 104 -7.68 8.87 8.39
N GLU A 105 -7.03 9.05 7.24
CA GLU A 105 -6.79 10.38 6.66
C GLU A 105 -8.11 11.12 6.39
N ALA A 106 -9.14 10.43 5.88
CA ALA A 106 -10.44 11.03 5.63
C ALA A 106 -11.15 11.47 6.92
N ILE A 107 -10.99 10.73 8.02
CA ILE A 107 -11.51 11.12 9.35
C ILE A 107 -10.81 12.39 9.81
N GLU A 108 -9.47 12.43 9.79
CA GLU A 108 -8.68 13.58 10.23
C GLU A 108 -9.04 14.84 9.43
N GLU A 109 -9.02 14.76 8.10
CA GLU A 109 -9.32 15.89 7.22
C GLU A 109 -10.74 16.45 7.39
N VAL A 110 -11.73 15.58 7.66
CA VAL A 110 -13.12 15.99 7.91
C VAL A 110 -13.29 16.55 9.34
N GLU A 111 -12.60 15.97 10.33
CA GLU A 111 -12.66 16.43 11.73
C GLU A 111 -11.98 17.80 11.90
N GLU A 112 -10.83 18.01 11.26
CA GLU A 112 -10.12 19.28 11.25
C GLU A 112 -10.79 20.35 10.38
N GLY A 113 -11.75 19.94 9.53
CA GLY A 113 -12.52 20.83 8.66
C GLY A 113 -11.73 21.31 7.44
N GLU A 114 -10.64 20.64 7.11
CA GLU A 114 -9.86 20.85 5.89
C GLU A 114 -10.63 20.34 4.66
N MET A 115 -11.44 19.28 4.85
CA MET A 115 -12.34 18.74 3.84
C MET A 115 -13.84 18.93 4.16
N PRO A 116 -14.66 19.35 3.18
CA PRO A 116 -14.27 19.80 1.84
C PRO A 116 -13.63 21.18 1.86
N LEU A 117 -12.66 21.41 0.97
CA LEU A 117 -11.91 22.67 0.87
C LEU A 117 -12.80 23.92 0.99
N SER A 118 -12.42 24.85 1.86
CA SER A 118 -13.15 26.11 2.05
C SER A 118 -13.34 26.91 0.75
N SER A 119 -12.38 26.83 -0.17
CA SER A 119 -12.47 27.46 -1.50
C SER A 119 -13.55 26.82 -2.39
N TYR A 120 -13.75 25.51 -2.26
CA TYR A 120 -14.78 24.76 -2.98
C TYR A 120 -16.17 25.09 -2.45
N THR A 121 -16.36 25.03 -1.13
CA THR A 121 -17.65 25.28 -0.46
C THR A 121 -18.14 26.74 -0.60
N LEU A 122 -17.26 27.69 -0.93
CA LEU A 122 -17.64 29.07 -1.25
C LEU A 122 -18.54 29.16 -2.50
N THR A 123 -18.39 28.24 -3.45
CA THR A 123 -19.23 28.17 -4.66
C THR A 123 -20.13 26.94 -4.72
N HIS A 124 -19.91 25.96 -3.84
CA HIS A 124 -20.68 24.72 -3.69
C HIS A 124 -21.18 24.61 -2.24
N GLY A 125 -22.13 25.48 -1.87
CA GLY A 125 -22.64 25.55 -0.50
C GLY A 125 -23.37 24.27 -0.04
N ASP A 126 -23.84 23.46 -0.98
CA ASP A 126 -24.42 22.13 -0.78
C ASP A 126 -23.39 21.08 -0.37
N ALA A 127 -22.13 21.24 -0.76
CA ALA A 127 -21.02 20.39 -0.33
C ALA A 127 -20.59 20.66 1.12
N LYS A 128 -20.96 21.80 1.71
CA LYS A 128 -20.54 22.18 3.05
C LYS A 128 -21.18 21.26 4.09
N LEU A 129 -20.34 20.54 4.82
CA LEU A 129 -20.77 19.66 5.91
C LEU A 129 -21.21 20.47 7.14
N ASN A 130 -22.34 20.07 7.73
CA ASN A 130 -22.77 20.55 9.04
C ASN A 130 -22.26 19.61 10.17
N PRO A 131 -22.35 20.02 11.45
CA PRO A 131 -21.84 19.22 12.57
C PRO A 131 -22.44 17.82 12.65
N GLU A 132 -23.72 17.66 12.32
CA GLU A 132 -24.41 16.38 12.31
C GLU A 132 -23.89 15.46 11.20
N GLN A 133 -23.64 16.00 10.01
CA GLN A 133 -23.06 15.28 8.86
C GLN A 133 -21.61 14.89 9.13
N ILE A 134 -20.79 15.78 9.71
CA ILE A 134 -19.41 15.48 10.10
C ILE A 134 -19.40 14.30 11.07
N LYS A 135 -20.22 14.37 12.13
CA LYS A 135 -20.31 13.29 13.11
C LYS A 135 -20.78 11.97 12.49
N LEU A 136 -21.73 12.01 11.56
CA LEU A 136 -22.23 10.84 10.86
C LEU A 136 -21.14 10.21 9.98
N LEU A 137 -20.40 11.02 9.22
CA LEU A 137 -19.30 10.56 8.37
C LEU A 137 -18.15 9.97 9.17
N ILE A 138 -17.69 10.67 10.22
CA ILE A 138 -16.61 10.19 11.09
C ILE A 138 -17.00 8.83 11.67
N HIS A 139 -18.19 8.72 12.25
CA HIS A 139 -18.64 7.46 12.84
C HIS A 139 -18.70 6.31 11.80
N PHE A 140 -19.15 6.63 10.59
CA PHE A 140 -19.20 5.68 9.49
C PHE A 140 -17.80 5.22 9.05
N PHE A 141 -16.87 6.16 8.86
CA PHE A 141 -15.49 5.86 8.50
C PHE A 141 -14.73 5.13 9.60
N GLU A 142 -14.93 5.48 10.88
CA GLU A 142 -14.36 4.76 12.02
C GLU A 142 -14.80 3.30 12.06
N THR A 143 -16.09 3.06 11.77
CA THR A 143 -16.66 1.71 11.73
C THR A 143 -16.00 0.89 10.61
N LEU A 144 -15.96 1.43 9.40
CA LEU A 144 -15.32 0.77 8.26
C LEU A 144 -13.83 0.56 8.48
N LYS A 145 -13.12 1.55 9.02
CA LYS A 145 -11.69 1.46 9.33
C LYS A 145 -11.45 0.30 10.28
N SER A 146 -12.22 0.22 11.37
CA SER A 146 -12.10 -0.87 12.33
C SER A 146 -12.42 -2.23 11.71
N GLU A 147 -13.40 -2.31 10.82
CA GLU A 147 -13.70 -3.55 10.08
C GLU A 147 -12.52 -3.98 9.21
N TYR A 148 -11.92 -3.07 8.43
CA TYR A 148 -10.76 -3.39 7.61
C TYR A 148 -9.51 -3.70 8.43
N GLU A 149 -9.26 -3.00 9.55
CA GLU A 149 -8.18 -3.32 10.47
C GLU A 149 -8.37 -4.71 11.10
N GLN A 150 -9.60 -5.05 11.51
CA GLN A 150 -9.93 -6.37 12.03
C GLN A 150 -9.78 -7.44 10.97
N GLU A 151 -10.24 -7.20 9.75
CA GLU A 151 -10.09 -8.15 8.65
C GLU A 151 -8.60 -8.31 8.27
N ALA A 152 -7.81 -7.24 8.24
CA ALA A 152 -6.36 -7.33 8.05
C ALA A 152 -5.69 -8.12 9.17
N GLN A 153 -6.08 -7.88 10.42
CA GLN A 153 -5.63 -8.69 11.56
C GLN A 153 -6.12 -10.13 11.46
N ASN A 154 -7.33 -10.39 10.96
CA ASN A 154 -7.85 -11.75 10.78
C ASN A 154 -7.10 -12.49 9.68
N TYR A 155 -6.70 -11.84 8.58
CA TYR A 155 -5.80 -12.46 7.60
C TYR A 155 -4.46 -12.81 8.24
N LEU A 156 -3.85 -11.91 9.02
CA LEU A 156 -2.61 -12.19 9.75
C LEU A 156 -2.79 -13.23 10.85
N ASN A 157 -3.98 -13.31 11.45
CA ASN A 157 -4.32 -14.27 12.49
C ASN A 157 -4.63 -15.62 11.90
N GLU A 158 -5.38 -15.74 10.80
CA GLU A 158 -5.65 -16.97 10.08
C GLU A 158 -4.39 -17.51 9.45
N GLU A 159 -3.56 -16.64 8.85
CA GLU A 159 -2.20 -16.99 8.43
C GLU A 159 -1.36 -17.40 9.63
N SER A 160 -1.40 -16.70 10.77
CA SER A 160 -0.68 -17.14 11.98
C SER A 160 -1.31 -18.32 12.72
N THR A 161 -2.55 -18.70 12.42
CA THR A 161 -3.26 -19.88 12.96
C THR A 161 -3.00 -21.09 12.07
N GLU A 162 -2.92 -20.92 10.75
CA GLU A 162 -2.32 -21.89 9.83
C GLU A 162 -0.84 -22.06 10.15
N ILE A 163 -0.11 -20.98 10.45
CA ILE A 163 1.27 -21.04 10.95
C ILE A 163 1.31 -21.57 12.37
N GLN A 164 0.30 -21.45 13.26
CA GLN A 164 0.32 -22.08 14.59
C GLN A 164 -0.04 -23.57 14.54
N GLU A 165 -0.92 -23.98 13.65
CA GLU A 165 -1.15 -25.40 13.36
C GLU A 165 0.08 -26.00 12.65
N GLU A 166 0.80 -25.21 11.84
CA GLU A 166 2.14 -25.56 11.37
C GLU A 166 3.24 -25.39 12.45
N ASP A 167 3.20 -24.46 13.41
CA ASP A 167 4.26 -24.14 14.40
C ASP A 167 4.20 -25.02 15.65
N GLU A 168 3.02 -25.51 16.03
CA GLU A 168 2.93 -26.71 16.87
C GLU A 168 3.46 -27.96 16.14
N SER A 169 3.60 -27.92 14.82
CA SER A 169 4.23 -28.97 14.00
C SER A 169 5.70 -28.67 13.60
N ILE A 170 6.13 -27.40 13.62
CA ILE A 170 7.50 -26.93 13.39
C ILE A 170 8.21 -27.08 14.72
N GLY A 171 8.89 -28.19 14.90
CA GLY A 171 9.65 -28.43 16.11
C GLY A 171 10.63 -27.27 16.41
N GLU A 172 10.88 -27.03 17.69
CA GLU A 172 11.90 -26.07 18.12
C GLU A 172 13.23 -26.33 17.39
N LEU A 173 13.88 -25.26 16.90
CA LEU A 173 15.22 -25.37 16.32
C LEU A 173 16.20 -25.84 17.41
N THR A 174 16.69 -27.06 17.26
CA THR A 174 17.62 -27.68 18.21
C THR A 174 18.98 -27.93 17.58
N LEU A 175 19.98 -28.15 18.43
CA LEU A 175 21.28 -28.64 18.00
C LEU A 175 21.27 -30.18 18.00
N ASN A 176 22.00 -30.79 17.06
CA ASN A 176 22.29 -32.21 17.05
C ASN A 176 23.22 -32.58 18.23
N ASN A 177 22.64 -32.84 19.40
CA ASN A 177 23.38 -33.17 20.63
C ASN A 177 24.48 -32.12 20.96
N GLY A 178 24.13 -30.84 20.82
CA GLY A 178 25.06 -29.71 21.03
C GLY A 178 25.98 -29.41 19.85
N LYS A 179 25.84 -30.10 18.72
CA LYS A 179 26.54 -29.81 17.45
C LYS A 179 25.57 -29.23 16.41
N LYS A 180 26.10 -28.54 15.42
CA LYS A 180 25.33 -28.04 14.28
C LYS A 180 24.89 -29.19 13.37
N TRP A 181 23.73 -29.05 12.75
CA TRP A 181 23.27 -29.92 11.67
C TRP A 181 24.12 -29.71 10.43
N VAL A 182 24.27 -30.78 9.63
CA VAL A 182 25.02 -30.72 8.39
C VAL A 182 24.04 -30.40 7.26
N ALA A 183 24.24 -29.27 6.59
CA ALA A 183 23.49 -28.88 5.41
C ALA A 183 24.29 -29.20 4.13
N ASN A 184 23.58 -29.57 3.07
CA ASN A 184 24.19 -29.83 1.75
C ASN A 184 24.76 -28.54 1.14
N ALA A 185 25.64 -28.69 0.15
CA ALA A 185 26.30 -27.56 -0.50
C ALA A 185 25.30 -26.57 -1.11
N GLU A 186 24.20 -27.09 -1.68
CA GLU A 186 23.14 -26.30 -2.31
C GLU A 186 22.43 -25.39 -1.30
N THR A 187 22.16 -25.86 -0.09
CA THR A 187 21.56 -25.05 0.99
C THR A 187 22.51 -23.96 1.43
N ILE A 188 23.79 -24.30 1.66
CA ILE A 188 24.81 -23.31 2.04
C ILE A 188 24.94 -22.23 0.95
N GLU A 189 24.94 -22.63 -0.32
CA GLU A 189 25.01 -21.70 -1.45
C GLU A 189 23.76 -20.82 -1.53
N GLY A 190 22.56 -21.38 -1.35
CA GLY A 190 21.29 -20.64 -1.35
C GLY A 190 21.24 -19.56 -0.28
N ILE A 191 21.56 -19.89 0.97
CA ILE A 191 21.61 -18.93 2.09
C ILE A 191 22.64 -17.81 1.81
N LYS A 192 23.79 -18.17 1.23
CA LYS A 192 24.82 -17.19 0.86
C LYS A 192 24.33 -16.25 -0.24
N LYS A 193 23.63 -16.76 -1.27
CA LYS A 193 23.05 -15.93 -2.34
C LYS A 193 21.98 -14.98 -1.81
N MET A 194 21.06 -15.47 -0.98
CA MET A 194 20.04 -14.62 -0.35
C MET A 194 20.67 -13.50 0.48
N THR A 195 21.72 -13.83 1.25
CA THR A 195 22.47 -12.84 2.04
C THR A 195 23.16 -11.82 1.13
N ALA A 196 23.71 -12.25 -0.01
CA ALA A 196 24.32 -11.36 -1.00
C ALA A 196 23.28 -10.41 -1.63
N ILE A 197 22.12 -10.92 -2.02
CA ILE A 197 20.99 -10.13 -2.56
C ILE A 197 20.61 -8.98 -1.61
N LEU A 198 20.54 -9.27 -0.30
CA LEU A 198 20.23 -8.25 0.72
C LEU A 198 21.38 -7.29 1.03
N ALA A 199 22.62 -7.72 0.79
CA ALA A 199 23.81 -6.89 1.02
C ALA A 199 24.11 -5.93 -0.14
N GLU A 200 23.44 -6.08 -1.29
CA GLU A 200 23.57 -5.15 -2.41
C GLU A 200 23.00 -3.77 -2.04
N PRO A 201 23.73 -2.67 -2.28
CA PRO A 201 23.21 -1.34 -2.03
C PRO A 201 22.02 -1.05 -2.95
N VAL A 202 20.96 -0.49 -2.39
CA VAL A 202 19.84 0.04 -3.19
C VAL A 202 20.26 1.45 -3.64
N GLU A 203 20.57 1.62 -4.93
CA GLU A 203 21.11 2.89 -5.45
C GLU A 203 20.05 4.03 -5.47
N GLU A 204 18.76 3.69 -5.44
CA GLU A 204 17.64 4.64 -5.45
C GLU A 204 16.54 4.14 -4.49
N GLU A 205 16.12 4.95 -3.52
CA GLU A 205 15.10 4.60 -2.52
C GLU A 205 13.68 4.52 -3.14
N ARG A 206 13.45 3.51 -3.98
CA ARG A 206 12.14 3.22 -4.58
C ARG A 206 11.64 1.86 -4.13
N VAL A 207 10.41 1.81 -3.63
CA VAL A 207 9.71 0.59 -3.18
C VAL A 207 9.77 -0.53 -4.22
N VAL A 208 9.61 -0.21 -5.52
CA VAL A 208 9.68 -1.20 -6.61
C VAL A 208 10.99 -2.01 -6.63
N LEU A 209 12.11 -1.43 -6.19
CA LEU A 209 13.40 -2.13 -6.14
C LEU A 209 13.46 -3.12 -4.97
N TYR A 210 12.81 -2.82 -3.85
CA TYR A 210 12.66 -3.76 -2.74
C TYR A 210 11.74 -4.93 -3.10
N VAL A 211 10.63 -4.65 -3.78
CA VAL A 211 9.74 -5.70 -4.30
C VAL A 211 10.48 -6.63 -5.26
N ALA A 212 11.25 -6.08 -6.20
CA ALA A 212 12.09 -6.87 -7.11
C ALA A 212 13.12 -7.71 -6.36
N ARG A 213 13.72 -7.16 -5.30
CA ARG A 213 14.63 -7.90 -4.41
C ARG A 213 13.93 -9.03 -3.67
N GLY A 214 12.71 -8.80 -3.16
CA GLY A 214 11.87 -9.84 -2.58
C GLY A 214 11.61 -10.99 -3.55
N GLN A 215 11.33 -10.68 -4.83
CA GLN A 215 11.16 -11.70 -5.87
C GLN A 215 12.44 -12.52 -6.10
N GLN A 216 13.61 -11.89 -6.14
CA GLN A 216 14.90 -12.60 -6.26
C GLN A 216 15.16 -13.53 -5.07
N LEU A 217 14.85 -13.08 -3.84
CA LEU A 217 14.95 -13.92 -2.64
C LEU A 217 14.01 -15.12 -2.72
N MET A 218 12.79 -14.92 -3.21
CA MET A 218 11.80 -15.98 -3.37
C MET A 218 12.24 -17.01 -4.43
N GLU A 219 12.91 -16.59 -5.50
CA GLU A 219 13.50 -17.50 -6.49
C GLU A 219 14.61 -18.37 -5.87
N GLU A 220 15.53 -17.77 -5.11
CA GLU A 220 16.55 -18.52 -4.38
C GLU A 220 15.95 -19.45 -3.33
N PHE A 221 14.85 -19.05 -2.68
CA PHE A 221 14.12 -19.87 -1.72
C PHE A 221 13.53 -21.11 -2.38
N LYS A 222 12.82 -20.94 -3.49
CA LYS A 222 12.29 -22.05 -4.29
C LYS A 222 13.40 -22.98 -4.77
N LEU A 223 14.55 -22.42 -5.14
CA LEU A 223 15.71 -23.21 -5.55
C LEU A 223 16.25 -24.05 -4.39
N LEU A 224 16.41 -23.46 -3.20
CA LEU A 224 16.84 -24.15 -1.97
C LEU A 224 15.92 -25.34 -1.65
N VAL A 225 14.61 -25.11 -1.64
CA VAL A 225 13.61 -26.17 -1.40
C VAL A 225 13.72 -27.27 -2.48
N SER A 226 13.80 -26.90 -3.76
CA SER A 226 13.86 -27.86 -4.87
C SER A 226 15.13 -28.72 -4.89
N LYS A 227 16.24 -28.20 -4.35
CA LYS A 227 17.54 -28.88 -4.30
C LYS A 227 17.79 -29.61 -2.98
N CYS A 228 16.82 -29.65 -2.08
CA CYS A 228 16.97 -30.33 -0.81
C CYS A 228 17.11 -31.85 -1.03
N ASN A 229 18.26 -32.40 -0.67
CA ASN A 229 18.55 -33.84 -0.67
C ASN A 229 18.80 -34.39 0.74
N MET A 230 18.61 -33.54 1.75
CA MET A 230 18.73 -33.90 3.16
C MET A 230 17.56 -34.80 3.58
N THR A 231 17.78 -35.69 4.53
CA THR A 231 16.75 -36.60 5.04
C THR A 231 16.84 -36.73 6.57
N GLY A 232 15.73 -37.10 7.21
CA GLY A 232 15.68 -37.31 8.66
C GLY A 232 15.72 -36.00 9.43
N GLU A 233 16.16 -36.03 10.69
CA GLU A 233 16.08 -34.88 11.59
C GLU A 233 16.79 -33.62 11.05
N ALA A 234 17.88 -33.77 10.30
CA ALA A 234 18.55 -32.62 9.67
C ALA A 234 17.66 -31.91 8.64
N HIS A 235 16.82 -32.66 7.92
CA HIS A 235 15.84 -32.11 6.97
C HIS A 235 14.74 -31.37 7.71
N GLU A 236 14.16 -31.98 8.75
CA GLU A 236 13.10 -31.37 9.56
C GLU A 236 13.58 -30.07 10.21
N GLN A 237 14.79 -30.08 10.79
CA GLN A 237 15.37 -28.88 11.39
C GLN A 237 15.62 -27.79 10.33
N LEU A 238 16.04 -28.15 9.11
CA LEU A 238 16.15 -27.18 8.02
C LEU A 238 14.77 -26.64 7.62
N HIS A 239 13.75 -27.49 7.56
CA HIS A 239 12.37 -27.07 7.33
C HIS A 239 11.93 -26.02 8.35
N HIS A 240 12.17 -26.28 9.64
CA HIS A 240 11.83 -25.36 10.72
C HIS A 240 12.56 -24.03 10.60
N TYR A 241 13.78 -24.04 10.05
CA TYR A 241 14.53 -22.83 9.79
C TYR A 241 14.00 -22.04 8.58
N ILE A 242 13.66 -22.72 7.48
CA ILE A 242 13.32 -22.04 6.22
C ILE A 242 11.87 -21.58 6.15
N LEU A 243 10.94 -22.19 6.88
CA LEU A 243 9.52 -21.80 6.77
C LEU A 243 9.29 -20.34 7.18
N PRO A 244 9.77 -19.85 8.34
CA PRO A 244 9.61 -18.44 8.71
C PRO A 244 10.36 -17.47 7.80
N LEU A 245 11.34 -17.96 7.03
CA LEU A 245 12.05 -17.15 6.03
C LEU A 245 11.16 -16.84 4.83
N LYS A 246 10.30 -17.78 4.40
CA LYS A 246 9.38 -17.59 3.27
C LYS A 246 8.45 -16.41 3.52
N GLU A 247 7.80 -16.38 4.67
CA GLU A 247 6.87 -15.31 5.08
C GLU A 247 7.55 -13.94 5.07
N LYS A 248 8.76 -13.86 5.63
CA LYS A 248 9.52 -12.59 5.65
C LYS A 248 9.84 -12.09 4.24
N ILE A 249 10.12 -13.01 3.31
CA ILE A 249 10.33 -12.66 1.90
C ILE A 249 9.03 -12.16 1.27
N GLU A 250 7.89 -12.80 1.56
CA GLU A 250 6.58 -12.37 1.07
C GLU A 250 6.20 -10.98 1.62
N LEU A 251 6.52 -10.67 2.88
CA LEU A 251 6.36 -9.33 3.43
C LEU A 251 7.19 -8.28 2.67
N LEU A 252 8.44 -8.62 2.29
CA LEU A 252 9.27 -7.70 1.49
C LEU A 252 8.71 -7.48 0.08
N MET A 253 8.07 -8.50 -0.51
CA MET A 253 7.43 -8.38 -1.82
C MET A 253 6.20 -7.49 -1.81
N ASN A 254 5.61 -7.21 -0.64
CA ASN A 254 4.36 -6.46 -0.49
C ASN A 254 4.52 -5.18 0.35
N CYS A 255 5.75 -4.72 0.64
CA CYS A 255 5.97 -3.49 1.40
C CYS A 255 5.55 -2.24 0.60
N GLU A 256 5.04 -1.22 1.29
CA GLU A 256 4.39 -0.05 0.68
C GLU A 256 5.23 1.23 0.71
N ASP A 257 6.18 1.32 1.65
CA ASP A 257 7.05 2.49 1.83
C ASP A 257 8.51 2.06 2.07
N THR A 258 9.46 2.97 1.84
CA THR A 258 10.89 2.64 1.90
C THR A 258 11.35 2.27 3.31
N THR A 259 10.77 2.86 4.35
CA THR A 259 11.16 2.58 5.74
C THR A 259 10.72 1.18 6.16
N SER A 260 9.49 0.78 5.84
CA SER A 260 9.02 -0.59 6.10
C SER A 260 9.84 -1.62 5.30
N CYS A 261 10.09 -1.37 4.01
CA CYS A 261 10.93 -2.25 3.19
C CYS A 261 12.36 -2.42 3.75
N ASP A 262 12.96 -1.34 4.27
CA ASP A 262 14.29 -1.39 4.91
C ASP A 262 14.28 -2.22 6.20
N LEU A 263 13.27 -2.03 7.05
CA LEU A 263 13.12 -2.80 8.30
C LEU A 263 12.92 -4.29 8.03
N ILE A 264 12.09 -4.64 7.03
CA ILE A 264 11.87 -6.02 6.63
C ILE A 264 13.16 -6.62 6.04
N SER A 265 13.85 -5.89 5.15
CA SER A 265 15.14 -6.32 4.59
C SER A 265 16.17 -6.62 5.69
N LEU A 266 16.23 -5.76 6.70
CA LEU A 266 17.11 -5.93 7.86
C LEU A 266 16.70 -7.14 8.71
N ASP A 267 15.41 -7.40 8.88
CA ASP A 267 14.90 -8.56 9.61
C ASP A 267 15.25 -9.87 8.89
N ILE A 268 15.05 -9.95 7.57
CA ILE A 268 15.47 -11.11 6.76
C ILE A 268 16.98 -11.32 6.90
N LEU A 269 17.79 -10.27 6.78
CA LEU A 269 19.24 -10.38 6.91
C LEU A 269 19.66 -10.90 8.29
N ARG A 270 19.03 -10.42 9.37
CA ARG A 270 19.25 -10.95 10.73
C ARG A 270 18.84 -12.41 10.85
N PHE A 271 17.73 -12.80 10.23
CA PHE A 271 17.26 -14.17 10.21
C PHE A 271 18.23 -15.10 9.48
N LEU A 272 18.70 -14.72 8.29
CA LEU A 272 19.71 -15.44 7.51
C LEU A 272 21.00 -15.65 8.32
N ASN A 273 21.43 -14.63 9.06
CA ASN A 273 22.61 -14.74 9.92
C ASN A 273 22.48 -15.77 11.06
N LYS A 274 21.26 -16.10 11.51
CA LYS A 274 21.04 -17.14 12.52
C LYS A 274 21.29 -18.55 12.01
N PHE A 275 21.28 -18.78 10.69
CA PHE A 275 21.54 -20.09 10.09
C PHE A 275 22.81 -20.74 10.65
N ASN A 276 23.89 -19.97 10.75
CA ASN A 276 25.19 -20.44 11.22
C ASN A 276 25.21 -20.83 12.70
N ASN A 277 24.17 -20.55 13.48
CA ASN A 277 24.06 -21.02 14.86
C ASN A 277 23.66 -22.50 14.91
N TYR A 278 22.92 -22.98 13.91
CA TYR A 278 22.32 -24.31 13.88
C TYR A 278 22.87 -25.23 12.81
N PHE A 279 23.39 -24.69 11.70
CA PHE A 279 23.85 -25.46 10.55
C PHE A 279 25.33 -25.20 10.22
N GLU A 280 25.99 -26.22 9.68
CA GLU A 280 27.30 -26.15 9.05
C GLU A 280 27.31 -26.94 7.73
N GLY A 281 28.21 -26.62 6.81
CA GLY A 281 28.38 -27.41 5.58
C GLY A 281 29.11 -28.73 5.84
N GLU A 282 28.96 -29.69 4.92
CA GLU A 282 29.78 -30.91 4.93
C GLU A 282 31.28 -30.56 4.94
N ARG A 283 32.01 -31.09 5.93
CA ARG A 283 33.48 -31.00 5.93
C ARG A 283 33.99 -32.01 4.92
N ASN A 284 34.58 -31.52 3.83
CA ASN A 284 35.34 -32.37 2.91
C ASN A 284 36.38 -33.16 3.72
N SER A 285 36.26 -34.49 3.66
CA SER A 285 37.24 -35.43 4.22
C SER A 285 38.32 -35.78 3.21
#